data_AF-A0A2N2P111-F1
#
_entry.id   AF-A0A2N2P111-F1
#
_cell.length_a   1.000
_cell.length_b   1.000
_cell.length_c   1.000
_cell.angle_alpha   90.00
_cell.angle_beta   90.00
_cell.angle_gamma   90.00
#
_symmetry.space_group_name_H-M   'P 1'
#
loop_
_entity.id
_entity.type
_entity.pdbx_description
1 polymer ?
#
loop_
_entity_poly.entity_id
_entity_poly.type
_entity_poly.pdbx_seq_one_letter_code
_entity_poly.pdbx_strand_id
1 'polypeptide(L)'
;MTKHKTRWILLSLPLFILLCIGLYNFPPVYERLSWRLAGLQTRIHYYFNPPDQVSLSPNQQIDQIVQATMNAYATQNAQLATQNSLPAAATNTPEGPVATPAHSPTPTLTPAPIPAQATISGIRHEYQSFNNCGPANLSMILNYWGWSGDQRNTKEWLRPNEDDSNVMPEEMAAFINQTTNLNVILRTGGSPDLLKRFIAAGFPVIIESGHQPPKDWWMGHYVLVSAYNDPQSFFTTQDSLIMPDLPMPYEEIESRWWRDFNRVYLVAYPPERESEIFSILGADADPQTNLYNTLSQTEAEIPTLTGRDLFFALFNKGATLYHLDQKDASALTFDQAFTLYDTLTEDERPWRVLWYRVEAYQAYYDTGRYQDVINLANATLSMLSKRGLEETHYWRGMAYETLGDKEKAAFDYDIAVTLRPTYVEAQQALARVKE
;
A
#
# COMPACT_ATOMS: atom_id res chain seq x y z
N MET A 1 -10.36 67.03 7.69
CA MET A 1 -10.90 65.81 8.34
C MET A 1 -10.31 64.48 7.80
N THR A 2 -9.14 64.47 7.16
CA THR A 2 -8.59 63.27 6.48
C THR A 2 -7.42 62.59 7.20
N LYS A 3 -6.63 63.29 8.03
CA LYS A 3 -5.45 62.71 8.72
C LYS A 3 -5.77 61.80 9.92
N HIS A 4 -6.90 62.01 10.61
CA HIS A 4 -7.28 61.15 11.74
C HIS A 4 -7.79 59.78 11.29
N LYS A 5 -8.52 59.70 10.16
CA LYS A 5 -9.04 58.42 9.65
C LYS A 5 -7.92 57.46 9.23
N THR A 6 -6.84 57.96 8.63
CA THR A 6 -5.68 57.14 8.23
C THR A 6 -4.94 56.52 9.42
N ARG A 7 -4.86 57.21 10.57
CA ARG A 7 -4.23 56.66 11.80
C ARG A 7 -5.06 55.56 12.45
N TRP A 8 -6.39 55.67 12.42
CA TRP A 8 -7.27 54.61 12.92
C TRP A 8 -7.26 53.38 12.01
N ILE A 9 -7.18 53.55 10.69
CA ILE A 9 -7.04 52.43 9.73
C ILE A 9 -5.70 51.68 9.91
N LEU A 10 -4.61 52.42 10.17
CA LEU A 10 -3.27 51.83 10.41
C LEU A 10 -3.16 51.06 11.74
N LEU A 11 -3.98 51.38 12.75
CA LEU A 11 -4.04 50.65 14.02
C LEU A 11 -5.11 49.55 14.03
N SER A 12 -6.19 49.70 13.26
CA SER A 12 -7.26 48.70 13.18
C SER A 12 -6.86 47.48 12.36
N LEU A 13 -6.02 47.63 11.34
CA LEU A 13 -5.61 46.52 10.48
C LEU A 13 -4.74 45.48 11.24
N PRO A 14 -3.70 45.85 12.01
CA PRO A 14 -2.96 44.89 12.84
C PRO A 14 -3.84 44.22 13.89
N LEU A 15 -4.74 44.99 14.53
CA LEU A 15 -5.66 44.46 15.53
C LEU A 15 -6.66 43.46 14.92
N PHE A 16 -7.14 43.75 13.71
CA PHE A 16 -8.00 42.84 12.94
C PHE A 16 -7.25 41.58 12.52
N ILE A 17 -5.98 41.70 12.07
CA ILE A 17 -5.13 40.54 11.76
C ILE A 17 -4.93 39.66 13.00
N LEU A 18 -4.59 40.27 14.15
CA LEU A 18 -4.45 39.53 15.41
C LEU A 18 -5.76 38.87 15.85
N LEU A 19 -6.90 39.54 15.68
CA LEU A 19 -8.22 38.96 15.94
C LEU A 19 -8.49 37.77 15.01
N CYS A 20 -8.20 37.88 13.71
CA CYS A 20 -8.35 36.78 12.76
C CYS A 20 -7.42 35.60 13.10
N ILE A 21 -6.18 35.86 13.51
CA ILE A 21 -5.25 34.83 13.99
C ILE A 21 -5.80 34.16 15.26
N GLY A 22 -6.28 34.95 16.23
CA GLY A 22 -6.88 34.43 17.45
C GLY A 22 -8.12 33.57 17.19
N LEU A 23 -9.00 34.02 16.29
CA LEU A 23 -10.18 33.26 15.85
C LEU A 23 -9.80 32.00 15.09
N TYR A 24 -8.77 32.05 14.24
CA TYR A 24 -8.28 30.87 13.51
C TYR A 24 -7.73 29.79 14.45
N ASN A 25 -6.99 30.18 15.49
CA ASN A 25 -6.41 29.26 16.47
C ASN A 25 -7.43 28.75 17.52
N PHE A 26 -8.69 29.21 17.46
CA PHE A 26 -9.73 28.67 18.32
C PHE A 26 -10.09 27.23 17.87
N PRO A 27 -10.04 26.19 18.72
CA PRO A 27 -10.05 24.79 18.26
C PRO A 27 -11.21 24.41 17.33
N PRO A 28 -12.48 24.79 17.60
CA PRO A 28 -13.58 24.49 16.69
C PRO A 28 -13.48 25.17 15.31
N VAL A 29 -12.78 26.30 15.21
CA VAL A 29 -12.54 27.01 13.94
C VAL A 29 -11.35 26.39 13.23
N TYR A 30 -10.27 26.14 13.96
CA TYR A 30 -9.07 25.50 13.44
C TYR A 30 -9.39 24.14 12.80
N GLU A 31 -10.10 23.27 13.52
CA GLU A 31 -10.51 21.93 13.02
C GLU A 31 -11.35 22.01 11.74
N ARG A 32 -12.14 23.08 11.57
CA ARG A 32 -13.00 23.26 10.38
C ARG A 32 -12.32 23.94 9.21
N LEU A 33 -11.32 24.79 9.45
CA LEU A 33 -10.70 25.64 8.43
C LEU A 33 -9.29 25.20 8.02
N SER A 34 -8.54 24.57 8.91
CA SER A 34 -7.15 24.14 8.67
C SER A 34 -7.02 23.28 7.41
N TRP A 35 -7.84 22.24 7.27
CA TRP A 35 -7.82 21.36 6.10
C TRP A 35 -8.22 22.07 4.79
N ARG A 36 -9.09 23.10 4.85
CA ARG A 36 -9.46 23.89 3.67
C ARG A 36 -8.31 24.77 3.19
N LEU A 37 -7.59 25.37 4.14
CA LEU A 37 -6.40 26.17 3.85
C LEU A 37 -5.27 25.28 3.31
N ALA A 38 -5.04 24.12 3.93
CA ALA A 38 -4.09 23.13 3.43
C ALA A 38 -4.46 22.68 2.00
N GLY A 39 -5.74 22.39 1.74
CA GLY A 39 -6.21 22.05 0.40
C GLY A 39 -6.00 23.16 -0.63
N LEU A 40 -6.18 24.43 -0.25
CA LEU A 40 -5.89 25.57 -1.14
C LEU A 40 -4.39 25.69 -1.42
N GLN A 41 -3.54 25.56 -0.41
CA GLN A 41 -2.08 25.58 -0.56
C GLN A 41 -1.61 24.47 -1.49
N THR A 42 -2.13 23.24 -1.31
CA THR A 42 -1.82 22.11 -2.17
C THR A 42 -2.27 22.35 -3.61
N ARG A 43 -3.47 22.91 -3.85
CA ARG A 43 -3.92 23.28 -5.21
C ARG A 43 -3.03 24.32 -5.88
N ILE A 44 -2.59 25.33 -5.13
CA ILE A 44 -1.65 26.33 -5.64
C ILE A 44 -0.31 25.67 -5.99
N HIS A 45 0.20 24.79 -5.13
CA HIS A 45 1.44 24.06 -5.38
C HIS A 45 1.35 23.19 -6.65
N TYR A 46 0.29 22.39 -6.81
CA TYR A 46 0.09 21.54 -8.00
C TYR A 46 -0.17 22.32 -9.29
N TYR A 47 -0.72 23.53 -9.19
CA TYR A 47 -0.85 24.41 -10.36
C TYR A 47 0.52 24.78 -10.95
N PHE A 48 1.53 24.99 -10.11
CA PHE A 48 2.89 25.33 -10.55
C PHE A 48 3.80 24.10 -10.71
N ASN A 49 3.47 22.99 -10.04
CA ASN A 49 4.23 21.74 -10.03
C ASN A 49 3.26 20.57 -10.24
N PRO A 50 2.75 20.37 -11.47
CA PRO A 50 1.80 19.31 -11.77
C PRO A 50 2.45 17.93 -11.53
N PRO A 51 1.98 17.16 -10.53
CA PRO A 51 2.66 15.94 -10.10
C PRO A 51 2.59 14.82 -11.15
N ASP A 52 1.55 14.81 -11.97
CA ASP A 52 1.35 13.92 -13.11
C ASP A 52 2.35 14.13 -14.26
N GLN A 53 3.12 15.22 -14.25
CA GLN A 53 4.19 15.48 -15.23
C GLN A 53 5.58 15.00 -14.75
N VAL A 54 5.70 14.55 -13.50
CA VAL A 54 6.96 14.07 -12.94
C VAL A 54 7.20 12.61 -13.36
N SER A 55 8.38 12.35 -13.93
CA SER A 55 8.84 11.00 -14.25
C SER A 55 9.43 10.31 -13.01
N LEU A 56 9.18 9.00 -12.89
CA LEU A 56 9.73 8.16 -11.83
C LEU A 56 10.85 7.23 -12.34
N SER A 57 11.25 7.33 -13.61
CA SER A 57 12.35 6.52 -14.16
C SER A 57 13.71 7.03 -13.64
N PRO A 58 14.52 6.20 -12.94
CA PRO A 58 15.72 6.68 -12.26
C PRO A 58 16.86 7.18 -13.16
N ASN A 59 16.84 6.93 -14.48
CA ASN A 59 17.77 7.51 -15.46
C ASN A 59 17.34 7.21 -16.92
N GLN A 60 17.33 8.20 -17.80
CA GLN A 60 17.11 8.01 -19.25
C GLN A 60 18.23 7.22 -19.96
N GLN A 61 19.39 7.02 -19.33
CA GLN A 61 20.46 6.18 -19.89
C GLN A 61 20.20 4.67 -19.74
N ILE A 62 19.28 4.28 -18.84
CA ILE A 62 18.91 2.88 -18.61
C ILE A 62 18.00 2.34 -19.72
N ASP A 63 17.32 3.22 -20.48
CA ASP A 63 16.43 2.85 -21.59
C ASP A 63 17.10 1.87 -22.58
N GLN A 64 18.39 2.06 -22.88
CA GLN A 64 19.13 1.18 -23.80
C GLN A 64 19.45 -0.19 -23.20
N ILE A 65 19.68 -0.26 -21.89
CA ILE A 65 20.00 -1.50 -21.17
C ILE A 65 18.72 -2.28 -20.88
N VAL A 66 17.64 -1.60 -20.49
CA VAL A 66 16.32 -2.20 -20.27
C VAL A 66 15.74 -2.70 -21.58
N GLN A 67 15.86 -1.97 -22.69
CA GLN A 67 15.37 -2.44 -23.99
C GLN A 67 16.16 -3.66 -24.50
N ALA A 68 17.48 -3.72 -24.26
CA ALA A 68 18.29 -4.91 -24.50
C ALA A 68 17.90 -6.09 -23.60
N THR A 69 17.56 -5.83 -22.33
CA THR A 69 17.16 -6.84 -21.35
C THR A 69 15.75 -7.37 -21.63
N MET A 70 14.81 -6.51 -22.03
CA MET A 70 13.45 -6.89 -22.44
C MET A 70 13.47 -7.78 -23.69
N ASN A 71 14.34 -7.48 -24.65
CA ASN A 71 14.56 -8.34 -25.82
C ASN A 71 15.16 -9.70 -25.42
N ALA A 72 16.09 -9.74 -24.46
CA ALA A 72 16.66 -10.98 -23.96
C ALA A 72 15.62 -11.83 -23.18
N TYR A 73 14.80 -11.20 -22.35
CA TYR A 73 13.77 -11.88 -21.55
C TYR A 73 12.61 -12.40 -22.40
N ALA A 74 12.17 -11.63 -23.41
CA ALA A 74 11.19 -12.07 -24.39
C ALA A 74 11.69 -13.29 -25.20
N THR A 75 12.98 -13.30 -25.52
CA THR A 75 13.64 -14.42 -26.20
C THR A 75 13.72 -15.67 -25.31
N GLN A 76 14.03 -15.49 -24.02
CA GLN A 76 14.11 -16.59 -23.05
C GLN A 76 12.73 -17.22 -22.76
N ASN A 77 11.69 -16.39 -22.59
CA ASN A 77 10.32 -16.90 -22.37
C ASN A 77 9.74 -17.59 -23.62
N ALA A 78 10.08 -17.12 -24.82
CA ALA A 78 9.72 -17.80 -26.06
C ALA A 78 10.40 -19.17 -26.21
N GLN A 79 11.63 -19.32 -25.69
CA GLN A 79 12.38 -20.59 -25.67
C GLN A 79 11.84 -21.59 -24.63
N LEU A 80 11.42 -21.12 -23.44
CA LEU A 80 10.76 -21.96 -22.43
C LEU A 80 9.37 -22.43 -22.90
N ALA A 81 8.63 -21.59 -23.62
CA ALA A 81 7.35 -21.97 -24.23
C ALA A 81 7.49 -23.02 -25.34
N THR A 82 8.63 -23.07 -26.05
CA THR A 82 8.89 -24.08 -27.08
C THR A 82 9.41 -25.41 -26.54
N GLN A 83 10.09 -25.43 -25.38
CA GLN A 83 10.58 -26.67 -24.76
C GLN A 83 9.49 -27.51 -24.06
N ASN A 84 8.32 -26.94 -23.74
CA ASN A 84 7.22 -27.66 -23.08
C ASN A 84 6.09 -28.13 -24.02
N SER A 85 6.26 -28.07 -25.34
CA SER A 85 5.31 -28.68 -26.28
C SER A 85 5.71 -30.12 -26.62
N LEU A 86 5.28 -31.06 -25.77
CA LEU A 86 5.30 -32.49 -26.11
C LEU A 86 4.21 -32.79 -27.16
N PRO A 87 4.50 -33.56 -28.23
CA PRO A 87 3.48 -33.95 -29.20
C PRO A 87 2.47 -34.93 -28.59
N ALA A 88 1.18 -34.72 -28.88
CA ALA A 88 0.12 -35.68 -28.59
C ALA A 88 0.40 -37.01 -29.33
N ALA A 89 0.74 -38.05 -28.57
CA ALA A 89 0.95 -39.39 -29.10
C ALA A 89 -0.36 -40.17 -29.14
N ALA A 90 -0.62 -40.80 -30.29
CA ALA A 90 -1.82 -41.55 -30.62
C ALA A 90 -2.02 -42.81 -29.77
N THR A 91 -3.30 -43.11 -29.55
CA THR A 91 -3.86 -44.28 -28.88
C THR A 91 -3.39 -45.59 -29.54
N ASN A 92 -2.81 -46.50 -28.75
CA ASN A 92 -2.79 -47.92 -29.04
C ASN A 92 -2.91 -48.70 -27.73
N THR A 93 -3.98 -49.50 -27.61
CA THR A 93 -4.15 -50.54 -26.59
C THR A 93 -3.22 -51.71 -26.91
N PRO A 94 -2.47 -52.26 -25.93
CA PRO A 94 -2.82 -53.62 -25.48
C PRO A 94 -2.55 -53.94 -23.99
N GLU A 95 -3.23 -55.01 -23.57
CA GLU A 95 -3.15 -55.91 -22.40
C GLU A 95 -2.19 -55.61 -21.22
N GLY A 96 -2.73 -55.69 -20.00
CA GLY A 96 -1.97 -55.76 -18.73
C GLY A 96 -1.35 -57.16 -18.48
N PRO A 97 -0.92 -57.52 -17.25
CA PRO A 97 -0.92 -56.79 -15.96
C PRO A 97 0.47 -56.75 -15.28
N VAL A 98 0.62 -56.02 -14.16
CA VAL A 98 1.09 -56.50 -12.83
C VAL A 98 0.96 -55.33 -11.85
N ALA A 99 0.26 -55.56 -10.74
CA ALA A 99 -0.02 -54.56 -9.71
C ALA A 99 1.18 -54.35 -8.77
N THR A 100 1.65 -53.11 -8.67
CA THR A 100 2.46 -52.62 -7.55
C THR A 100 1.50 -52.07 -6.48
N PRO A 101 1.73 -52.27 -5.17
CA PRO A 101 0.81 -51.79 -4.14
C PRO A 101 0.73 -50.26 -4.17
N ALA A 102 -0.45 -49.73 -4.46
CA ALA A 102 -0.75 -48.32 -4.34
C ALA A 102 -0.75 -47.94 -2.86
N HIS A 103 0.01 -46.91 -2.51
CA HIS A 103 -0.19 -46.21 -1.25
C HIS A 103 -1.61 -45.62 -1.24
N SER A 104 -2.37 -45.91 -0.19
CA SER A 104 -3.69 -45.32 0.02
C SER A 104 -3.57 -43.79 0.00
N PRO A 105 -4.40 -43.07 -0.78
CA PRO A 105 -4.51 -41.63 -0.62
C PRO A 105 -5.07 -41.37 0.77
N THR A 106 -4.32 -40.62 1.58
CA THR A 106 -4.85 -39.96 2.77
C THR A 106 -6.08 -39.17 2.34
N PRO A 107 -7.23 -39.30 3.02
CA PRO A 107 -8.43 -38.55 2.65
C PRO A 107 -8.13 -37.05 2.73
N THR A 108 -8.11 -36.39 1.57
CA THR A 108 -8.16 -34.94 1.49
C THR A 108 -9.52 -34.52 2.04
N LEU A 109 -9.54 -33.88 3.21
CA LEU A 109 -10.75 -33.25 3.74
C LEU A 109 -11.16 -32.17 2.73
N THR A 110 -12.22 -32.43 1.97
CA THR A 110 -12.84 -31.41 1.13
C THR A 110 -13.25 -30.25 2.05
N PRO A 111 -12.79 -29.01 1.80
CA PRO A 111 -13.17 -27.86 2.62
C PRO A 111 -14.69 -27.75 2.70
N ALA A 112 -15.21 -27.39 3.88
CA ALA A 112 -16.63 -27.14 4.03
C ALA A 112 -17.10 -26.10 3.00
N PRO A 113 -18.27 -26.29 2.37
CA PRO A 113 -18.78 -25.32 1.40
C PRO A 113 -19.00 -23.98 2.07
N ILE A 114 -18.45 -22.92 1.47
CA ILE A 114 -18.66 -21.54 1.92
C ILE A 114 -20.14 -21.19 1.66
N PRO A 115 -20.86 -20.59 2.63
CA PRO A 115 -22.22 -20.12 2.42
C PRO A 115 -22.31 -19.14 1.23
N ALA A 116 -23.43 -19.07 0.51
CA ALA A 116 -23.59 -18.13 -0.61
C ALA A 116 -23.59 -16.63 -0.19
N GLN A 117 -23.74 -16.37 1.11
CA GLN A 117 -23.61 -15.04 1.70
C GLN A 117 -23.25 -15.17 3.18
N ALA A 118 -22.47 -14.24 3.70
CA ALA A 118 -22.22 -14.11 5.13
C ALA A 118 -22.06 -12.64 5.51
N THR A 119 -22.43 -12.30 6.73
CA THR A 119 -22.35 -10.93 7.26
C THR A 119 -21.84 -10.97 8.69
N ILE A 120 -20.80 -10.19 8.96
CA ILE A 120 -20.30 -9.93 10.30
C ILE A 120 -21.07 -8.75 10.87
N SER A 121 -21.81 -8.97 11.95
CA SER A 121 -22.52 -7.92 12.68
C SER A 121 -21.68 -7.38 13.84
N GLY A 122 -22.06 -6.22 14.37
CA GLY A 122 -21.44 -5.64 15.57
C GLY A 122 -20.19 -4.78 15.31
N ILE A 123 -19.78 -4.59 14.05
CA ILE A 123 -18.74 -3.63 13.72
C ILE A 123 -19.30 -2.22 13.91
N ARG A 124 -18.64 -1.44 14.77
CA ARG A 124 -18.95 -0.02 14.95
C ARG A 124 -18.23 0.77 13.87
N HIS A 125 -18.99 1.30 12.91
CA HIS A 125 -18.43 2.17 11.87
C HIS A 125 -17.83 3.46 12.47
N GLU A 126 -16.69 3.88 11.92
CA GLU A 126 -16.01 5.12 12.27
C GLU A 126 -15.58 5.88 11.01
N TYR A 127 -16.06 7.13 10.88
CA TYR A 127 -15.61 8.04 9.82
C TYR A 127 -14.23 8.58 10.12
N GLN A 128 -13.35 8.60 9.12
CA GLN A 128 -11.97 9.06 9.29
C GLN A 128 -11.88 10.59 9.45
N SER A 129 -10.92 11.04 10.25
CA SER A 129 -10.37 12.39 10.14
C SER A 129 -9.43 12.51 8.93
N PHE A 130 -8.89 13.71 8.70
CA PHE A 130 -7.97 13.98 7.58
C PHE A 130 -6.80 12.96 7.55
N ASN A 131 -6.59 12.33 6.38
CA ASN A 131 -5.62 11.26 6.13
C ASN A 131 -5.67 10.05 7.09
N ASN A 132 -6.81 9.80 7.75
CA ASN A 132 -6.90 8.82 8.85
C ASN A 132 -7.53 7.48 8.47
N CYS A 133 -7.53 7.07 7.18
CA CYS A 133 -8.14 5.82 6.73
C CYS A 133 -7.52 4.60 7.43
N GLY A 134 -6.20 4.50 7.52
CA GLY A 134 -5.52 3.42 8.24
C GLY A 134 -5.92 3.35 9.72
N PRO A 135 -5.73 4.43 10.50
CA PRO A 135 -6.12 4.45 11.92
C PRO A 135 -7.61 4.20 12.18
N ALA A 136 -8.52 4.68 11.32
CA ALA A 136 -9.96 4.45 11.45
C ALA A 136 -10.35 3.00 11.11
N ASN A 137 -9.76 2.39 10.09
CA ASN A 137 -10.01 0.98 9.80
C ASN A 137 -9.42 0.07 10.89
N LEU A 138 -8.24 0.40 11.40
CA LEU A 138 -7.63 -0.31 12.53
C LEU A 138 -8.50 -0.20 13.79
N SER A 139 -9.04 0.98 14.11
CA SER A 139 -9.93 1.10 15.27
C SER A 139 -11.21 0.28 15.08
N MET A 140 -11.79 0.24 13.87
CA MET A 140 -12.99 -0.57 13.59
C MET A 140 -12.74 -2.08 13.79
N ILE A 141 -11.64 -2.63 13.26
CA ILE A 141 -11.33 -4.06 13.43
C ILE A 141 -11.00 -4.40 14.90
N LEU A 142 -10.34 -3.51 15.63
CA LEU A 142 -10.03 -3.72 17.04
C LEU A 142 -11.28 -3.65 17.92
N ASN A 143 -12.19 -2.71 17.65
CA ASN A 143 -13.47 -2.60 18.36
C ASN A 143 -14.33 -3.86 18.18
N TYR A 144 -14.30 -4.48 17.00
CA TYR A 144 -14.97 -5.77 16.77
C TYR A 144 -14.52 -6.85 17.76
N TRP A 145 -13.24 -6.84 18.15
CA TRP A 145 -12.67 -7.75 19.15
C TRP A 145 -12.72 -7.22 20.59
N GLY A 146 -13.53 -6.19 20.85
CA GLY A 146 -13.77 -5.68 22.20
C GLY A 146 -12.74 -4.67 22.71
N TRP A 147 -11.83 -4.18 21.87
CA TRP A 147 -10.96 -3.05 22.22
C TRP A 147 -11.78 -1.76 22.33
N SER A 148 -11.56 -0.95 23.36
CA SER A 148 -12.43 0.18 23.71
C SER A 148 -12.00 1.54 23.17
N GLY A 149 -10.92 1.62 22.39
CA GLY A 149 -10.41 2.88 21.85
C GLY A 149 -11.08 3.29 20.53
N ASP A 150 -10.55 4.34 19.92
CA ASP A 150 -11.01 4.84 18.61
C ASP A 150 -9.84 5.31 17.73
N GLN A 151 -10.15 5.90 16.57
CA GLN A 151 -9.12 6.32 15.61
C GLN A 151 -8.10 7.32 16.18
N ARG A 152 -8.41 8.01 17.28
CA ARG A 152 -7.48 8.96 17.92
C ARG A 152 -6.35 8.20 18.62
N ASN A 153 -6.68 7.08 19.27
CA ASN A 153 -5.69 6.24 19.93
C ASN A 153 -4.79 5.53 18.90
N THR A 154 -5.36 5.02 17.81
CA THR A 154 -4.55 4.41 16.73
C THR A 154 -3.72 5.46 15.99
N LYS A 155 -4.26 6.66 15.74
CA LYS A 155 -3.54 7.78 15.13
C LYS A 155 -2.33 8.21 15.95
N GLU A 156 -2.46 8.34 17.27
CA GLU A 156 -1.35 8.74 18.16
C GLU A 156 -0.11 7.85 18.00
N TRP A 157 -0.30 6.58 17.61
CA TRP A 157 0.81 5.66 17.34
C TRP A 157 1.25 5.67 15.88
N LEU A 158 0.30 5.50 14.97
CA LEU A 158 0.57 5.28 13.55
C LEU A 158 0.99 6.57 12.84
N ARG A 159 0.38 7.70 13.21
CA ARG A 159 0.55 8.97 12.54
C ARG A 159 0.48 10.14 13.53
N PRO A 160 1.43 10.24 14.47
CA PRO A 160 1.43 11.27 15.51
C PRO A 160 1.63 12.68 14.95
N ASN A 161 2.22 12.81 13.77
CA ASN A 161 2.41 14.08 13.07
C ASN A 161 1.32 14.28 12.01
N GLU A 162 0.69 15.46 11.99
CA GLU A 162 -0.40 15.77 11.04
C GLU A 162 0.07 15.91 9.58
N ASP A 163 1.37 16.10 9.36
CA ASP A 163 1.94 16.22 8.02
C ASP A 163 2.31 14.87 7.39
N ASP A 164 2.41 13.80 8.20
CA ASP A 164 2.52 12.45 7.69
C ASP A 164 1.24 12.10 6.90
N SER A 165 1.45 11.55 5.71
CA SER A 165 0.42 11.35 4.69
C SER A 165 -0.01 9.89 4.53
N ASN A 166 0.66 8.95 5.19
CA ASN A 166 0.44 7.51 5.01
C ASN A 166 0.40 6.74 6.34
N VAL A 167 -0.06 5.49 6.29
CA VAL A 167 0.23 4.47 7.29
C VAL A 167 0.50 3.18 6.54
N MET A 168 1.65 2.56 6.75
CA MET A 168 2.01 1.27 6.16
C MET A 168 1.28 0.11 6.88
N PRO A 169 0.89 -0.98 6.17
CA PRO A 169 0.24 -2.12 6.79
C PRO A 169 1.03 -2.76 7.95
N GLU A 170 2.36 -2.75 7.86
CA GLU A 170 3.27 -3.26 8.88
C GLU A 170 3.19 -2.46 10.18
N GLU A 171 2.88 -1.17 10.11
CA GLU A 171 2.70 -0.33 11.29
C GLU A 171 1.40 -0.68 12.03
N MET A 172 0.33 -0.98 11.29
CA MET A 172 -0.91 -1.50 11.87
C MET A 172 -0.69 -2.85 12.53
N ALA A 173 0.05 -3.76 11.87
CA ALA A 173 0.41 -5.05 12.46
C ALA A 173 1.28 -4.88 13.72
N ALA A 174 2.24 -3.96 13.71
CA ALA A 174 3.06 -3.62 14.87
C ALA A 174 2.22 -3.06 16.02
N PHE A 175 1.26 -2.18 15.74
CA PHE A 175 0.32 -1.67 16.74
C PHE A 175 -0.45 -2.81 17.40
N ILE A 176 -1.01 -3.74 16.61
CA ILE A 176 -1.78 -4.88 17.13
C ILE A 176 -0.92 -5.71 18.08
N ASN A 177 0.28 -6.12 17.61
CA ASN A 177 1.19 -6.97 18.38
C ASN A 177 1.72 -6.32 19.66
N GLN A 178 1.89 -4.99 19.67
CA GLN A 178 2.54 -4.29 20.79
C GLN A 178 1.55 -3.69 21.80
N THR A 179 0.31 -3.44 21.40
CA THR A 179 -0.64 -2.67 22.22
C THR A 179 -1.93 -3.44 22.56
N THR A 180 -2.11 -4.63 22.00
CA THR A 180 -3.32 -5.44 22.20
C THR A 180 -2.97 -6.88 22.57
N ASN A 181 -3.98 -7.67 22.95
CA ASN A 181 -3.84 -9.12 23.18
C ASN A 181 -4.24 -9.94 21.94
N LEU A 182 -4.36 -9.32 20.77
CA LEU A 182 -4.71 -9.98 19.52
C LEU A 182 -3.45 -10.39 18.77
N ASN A 183 -3.57 -11.45 17.98
CA ASN A 183 -2.60 -11.79 16.94
C ASN A 183 -3.01 -11.12 15.62
N VAL A 184 -2.07 -11.01 14.69
CA VAL A 184 -2.30 -10.45 13.35
C VAL A 184 -1.61 -11.28 12.29
N ILE A 185 -2.33 -11.51 11.18
CA ILE A 185 -1.74 -11.96 9.92
C ILE A 185 -1.79 -10.78 8.94
N LEU A 186 -0.63 -10.46 8.38
CA LEU A 186 -0.44 -9.55 7.26
C LEU A 186 0.22 -10.31 6.12
N ARG A 187 -0.40 -10.31 4.94
CA ARG A 187 0.04 -11.07 3.75
C ARG A 187 -0.39 -10.35 2.47
N THR A 188 0.16 -10.79 1.35
CA THR A 188 -0.19 -10.35 -0.01
C THR A 188 -0.79 -11.52 -0.80
N GLY A 189 -1.23 -11.26 -2.03
CA GLY A 189 -1.81 -12.31 -2.89
C GLY A 189 -3.19 -12.78 -2.41
N GLY A 190 -3.95 -11.90 -1.76
CA GLY A 190 -5.33 -12.22 -1.38
C GLY A 190 -6.21 -12.54 -2.59
N SER A 191 -7.32 -13.23 -2.35
CA SER A 191 -8.34 -13.53 -3.36
C SER A 191 -9.75 -13.31 -2.82
N PRO A 192 -10.75 -13.08 -3.69
CA PRO A 192 -12.14 -13.01 -3.26
C PRO A 192 -12.59 -14.27 -2.51
N ASP A 193 -12.16 -15.46 -2.92
CA ASP A 193 -12.47 -16.71 -2.21
C ASP A 193 -11.90 -16.70 -0.79
N LEU A 194 -10.65 -16.23 -0.63
CA LEU A 194 -10.02 -16.11 0.69
C LEU A 194 -10.77 -15.10 1.58
N LEU A 195 -11.14 -13.94 1.05
CA LEU A 195 -11.97 -12.97 1.78
C LEU A 195 -13.28 -13.61 2.22
N LYS A 196 -13.99 -14.31 1.34
CA LYS A 196 -15.25 -14.99 1.68
C LYS A 196 -15.07 -16.02 2.80
N ARG A 197 -13.98 -16.79 2.80
CA ARG A 197 -13.66 -17.76 3.87
C ARG A 197 -13.46 -17.06 5.22
N PHE A 198 -12.69 -15.98 5.26
CA PHE A 198 -12.50 -15.19 6.48
C PHE A 198 -13.83 -14.63 6.99
N ILE A 199 -14.61 -14.00 6.11
CA ILE A 199 -15.89 -13.40 6.47
C ILE A 199 -16.89 -14.45 6.95
N ALA A 200 -16.99 -15.60 6.28
CA ALA A 200 -17.85 -16.72 6.69
C ALA A 200 -17.45 -17.30 8.05
N ALA A 201 -16.17 -17.25 8.40
CA ALA A 201 -15.65 -17.66 9.70
C ALA A 201 -15.70 -16.54 10.76
N GLY A 202 -16.25 -15.37 10.44
CA GLY A 202 -16.38 -14.26 11.40
C GLY A 202 -15.08 -13.52 11.66
N PHE A 203 -14.19 -13.43 10.66
CA PHE A 203 -12.99 -12.60 10.70
C PHE A 203 -13.14 -11.46 9.68
N PRO A 204 -13.39 -10.22 10.12
CA PRO A 204 -13.38 -9.08 9.21
C PRO A 204 -11.93 -8.82 8.74
N VAL A 205 -11.78 -8.30 7.53
CA VAL A 205 -10.47 -8.19 6.87
C VAL A 205 -10.23 -6.76 6.46
N ILE A 206 -9.12 -6.16 6.90
CA ILE A 206 -8.65 -4.89 6.34
C ILE A 206 -7.94 -5.18 5.04
N ILE A 207 -8.29 -4.46 3.98
CA ILE A 207 -7.54 -4.43 2.72
C ILE A 207 -7.11 -3.01 2.42
N GLU A 208 -5.97 -2.86 1.75
CA GLU A 208 -5.56 -1.60 1.13
C GLU A 208 -5.93 -1.64 -0.35
N SER A 209 -6.54 -0.56 -0.83
CA SER A 209 -7.12 -0.50 -2.16
C SER A 209 -6.90 0.87 -2.79
N GLY A 210 -6.81 0.91 -4.11
CA GLY A 210 -6.87 2.17 -4.84
C GLY A 210 -8.22 2.86 -4.68
N HIS A 211 -8.20 4.18 -4.65
CA HIS A 211 -9.40 5.00 -4.69
C HIS A 211 -9.16 6.20 -5.59
N GLN A 212 -10.10 6.47 -6.49
CA GLN A 212 -10.05 7.62 -7.38
C GLN A 212 -11.20 8.57 -7.04
N PRO A 213 -10.96 9.65 -6.27
CA PRO A 213 -11.98 10.64 -6.02
C PRO A 213 -12.42 11.35 -7.31
N PRO A 214 -13.68 11.79 -7.40
CA PRO A 214 -14.12 12.61 -8.52
C PRO A 214 -13.27 13.89 -8.63
N LYS A 215 -12.62 14.08 -9.79
CA LYS A 215 -11.78 15.26 -10.09
C LYS A 215 -10.54 15.41 -9.19
N ASP A 216 -10.04 14.31 -8.64
CA ASP A 216 -8.72 14.22 -8.00
C ASP A 216 -7.96 13.05 -8.61
N TRP A 217 -6.70 12.88 -8.22
CA TRP A 217 -5.84 11.76 -8.63
C TRP A 217 -6.06 10.53 -7.75
N TRP A 218 -5.59 9.38 -8.24
CA TRP A 218 -5.56 8.11 -7.53
C TRP A 218 -4.83 8.23 -6.18
N MET A 219 -5.36 7.56 -5.15
CA MET A 219 -4.74 7.44 -3.84
C MET A 219 -4.97 6.05 -3.24
N GLY A 220 -4.12 5.66 -2.29
CA GLY A 220 -4.36 4.50 -1.44
C GLY A 220 -5.43 4.76 -0.41
N HIS A 221 -6.20 3.73 -0.09
CA HIS A 221 -7.30 3.79 0.86
C HIS A 221 -7.51 2.43 1.52
N TYR A 222 -7.70 2.45 2.84
CA TYR A 222 -8.05 1.26 3.60
C TYR A 222 -9.55 1.12 3.71
N VAL A 223 -10.03 -0.12 3.58
CA VAL A 223 -11.42 -0.49 3.87
C VAL A 223 -11.47 -1.78 4.68
N LEU A 224 -12.46 -1.90 5.55
CA LEU A 224 -12.72 -3.10 6.34
C LEU A 224 -13.84 -3.91 5.69
N VAL A 225 -13.52 -5.07 5.13
CA VAL A 225 -14.49 -5.99 4.54
C VAL A 225 -15.24 -6.73 5.66
N SER A 226 -16.58 -6.72 5.61
CA SER A 226 -17.43 -7.27 6.67
C SER A 226 -18.55 -8.20 6.19
N ALA A 227 -18.85 -8.24 4.89
CA ALA A 227 -19.85 -9.17 4.34
C ALA A 227 -19.54 -9.51 2.88
N TYR A 228 -20.20 -10.56 2.38
CA TYR A 228 -20.28 -10.85 0.95
C TYR A 228 -21.65 -11.42 0.58
N ASN A 229 -22.06 -11.22 -0.67
CA ASN A 229 -23.30 -11.72 -1.23
C ASN A 229 -23.08 -12.23 -2.65
N ASP A 230 -22.98 -13.55 -2.82
CA ASP A 230 -22.77 -14.16 -4.15
C ASP A 230 -23.94 -13.93 -5.10
N PRO A 231 -25.23 -14.08 -4.68
CA PRO A 231 -26.37 -13.77 -5.54
C PRO A 231 -26.36 -12.34 -6.12
N GLN A 232 -25.77 -11.38 -5.40
CA GLN A 232 -25.70 -9.98 -5.82
C GLN A 232 -24.29 -9.54 -6.26
N SER A 233 -23.29 -10.43 -6.19
CA SER A 233 -21.92 -10.22 -6.66
C SER A 233 -21.18 -9.01 -6.05
N PHE A 234 -21.29 -8.82 -4.72
CA PHE A 234 -20.55 -7.77 -4.02
C PHE A 234 -20.08 -8.19 -2.63
N PHE A 235 -18.99 -7.56 -2.18
CA PHE A 235 -18.61 -7.46 -0.78
C PHE A 235 -19.27 -6.24 -0.15
N THR A 236 -19.48 -6.27 1.16
CA THR A 236 -19.83 -5.09 1.95
C THR A 236 -18.60 -4.65 2.73
N THR A 237 -18.25 -3.37 2.61
CA THR A 237 -17.14 -2.76 3.32
C THR A 237 -17.61 -1.67 4.28
N GLN A 238 -16.86 -1.46 5.36
CA GLN A 238 -16.97 -0.30 6.22
C GLN A 238 -15.96 0.72 5.72
N ASP A 239 -16.41 1.67 4.89
CA ASP A 239 -15.54 2.67 4.28
C ASP A 239 -15.52 3.94 5.12
N SER A 240 -14.40 4.19 5.81
CA SER A 240 -14.25 5.34 6.72
C SER A 240 -14.33 6.70 6.02
N LEU A 241 -14.15 6.77 4.70
CA LEU A 241 -14.24 8.00 3.91
C LEU A 241 -15.67 8.25 3.42
N ILE A 242 -16.38 7.19 3.02
CA ILE A 242 -17.65 7.30 2.28
C ILE A 242 -18.86 7.02 3.18
N MET A 243 -19.05 5.78 3.64
CA MET A 243 -20.21 5.36 4.43
C MET A 243 -20.05 3.96 5.03
N PRO A 244 -20.82 3.62 6.09
CA PRO A 244 -21.00 2.23 6.52
C PRO A 244 -21.68 1.39 5.43
N ASP A 245 -21.39 0.09 5.45
CA ASP A 245 -22.00 -0.92 4.60
C ASP A 245 -21.96 -0.58 3.09
N LEU A 246 -20.85 0.00 2.62
CA LEU A 246 -20.65 0.33 1.21
C LEU A 246 -20.53 -0.97 0.39
N PRO A 247 -21.40 -1.19 -0.62
CA PRO A 247 -21.25 -2.32 -1.52
C PRO A 247 -20.07 -2.10 -2.46
N MET A 248 -19.17 -3.08 -2.53
CA MET A 248 -18.03 -3.13 -3.42
C MET A 248 -18.18 -4.35 -4.35
N PRO A 249 -18.47 -4.15 -5.65
CA PRO A 249 -18.64 -5.26 -6.59
C PRO A 249 -17.42 -6.20 -6.60
N TYR A 250 -17.66 -7.51 -6.77
CA TYR A 250 -16.56 -8.49 -6.87
C TYR A 250 -15.60 -8.16 -8.00
N GLU A 251 -16.14 -7.74 -9.15
CA GLU A 251 -15.35 -7.32 -10.29
C GLU A 251 -14.43 -6.15 -9.93
N GLU A 252 -14.87 -5.19 -9.11
CA GLU A 252 -14.00 -4.10 -8.68
C GLU A 252 -12.83 -4.64 -7.87
N ILE A 253 -13.06 -5.49 -6.85
CA ILE A 253 -11.97 -6.09 -6.05
C ILE A 253 -11.03 -6.97 -6.88
N GLU A 254 -11.56 -7.74 -7.82
CA GLU A 254 -10.79 -8.66 -8.67
C GLU A 254 -9.94 -7.92 -9.72
N SER A 255 -10.56 -6.93 -10.36
CA SER A 255 -10.03 -6.29 -11.56
C SER A 255 -9.32 -4.97 -11.28
N ARG A 256 -9.62 -4.24 -10.21
CA ARG A 256 -9.02 -2.93 -9.89
C ARG A 256 -8.88 -2.71 -8.38
N TRP A 257 -8.17 -1.64 -8.02
CA TRP A 257 -7.97 -1.14 -6.66
C TRP A 257 -7.21 -2.04 -5.70
N TRP A 258 -7.68 -3.25 -5.38
CA TRP A 258 -6.97 -4.14 -4.47
C TRP A 258 -5.66 -4.67 -5.09
N ARG A 259 -5.64 -4.87 -6.42
CA ARG A 259 -4.40 -5.21 -7.14
C ARG A 259 -3.34 -4.15 -6.93
N ASP A 260 -3.69 -2.87 -6.87
CA ASP A 260 -2.73 -1.77 -6.78
C ASP A 260 -1.78 -1.90 -5.56
N PHE A 261 -2.25 -2.60 -4.52
CA PHE A 261 -1.54 -2.85 -3.26
C PHE A 261 -1.16 -4.32 -3.08
N ASN A 262 -0.83 -5.01 -4.16
CA ASN A 262 -0.43 -6.43 -4.17
C ASN A 262 -1.45 -7.36 -3.49
N ARG A 263 -2.73 -6.98 -3.50
CA ARG A 263 -3.80 -7.68 -2.82
C ARG A 263 -3.48 -7.92 -1.33
N VAL A 264 -2.89 -6.91 -0.68
CA VAL A 264 -2.55 -6.96 0.75
C VAL A 264 -3.80 -7.09 1.61
N TYR A 265 -3.73 -7.95 2.62
CA TYR A 265 -4.79 -8.12 3.59
C TYR A 265 -4.23 -8.27 5.00
N LEU A 266 -4.96 -7.72 5.96
CA LEU A 266 -4.66 -7.78 7.38
C LEU A 266 -5.87 -8.37 8.12
N VAL A 267 -5.61 -9.41 8.91
CA VAL A 267 -6.60 -10.05 9.77
C VAL A 267 -6.10 -10.00 11.22
N ALA A 268 -6.83 -9.29 12.08
CA ALA A 268 -6.62 -9.34 13.53
C ALA A 268 -7.55 -10.39 14.13
N TYR A 269 -7.06 -11.16 15.11
CA TYR A 269 -7.83 -12.24 15.73
C TYR A 269 -7.37 -12.56 17.16
N PRO A 270 -8.26 -13.09 18.02
CA PRO A 270 -7.88 -13.61 19.33
C PRO A 270 -6.98 -14.84 19.20
N PRO A 271 -5.91 -15.00 20.01
CA PRO A 271 -4.97 -16.12 19.90
C PRO A 271 -5.64 -17.50 19.95
N GLU A 272 -6.75 -17.66 20.68
CA GLU A 272 -7.51 -18.91 20.78
C GLU A 272 -8.15 -19.36 19.46
N ARG A 273 -8.26 -18.47 18.45
CA ARG A 273 -8.83 -18.77 17.13
C ARG A 273 -7.76 -18.97 16.04
N GLU A 274 -6.48 -19.03 16.40
CA GLU A 274 -5.37 -19.13 15.43
C GLU A 274 -5.48 -20.36 14.50
N SER A 275 -5.93 -21.49 15.02
CA SER A 275 -6.10 -22.69 14.21
C SER A 275 -7.12 -22.51 13.07
N GLU A 276 -8.13 -21.65 13.27
CA GLU A 276 -9.11 -21.35 12.21
C GLU A 276 -8.45 -20.51 11.11
N ILE A 277 -7.65 -19.50 11.48
CA ILE A 277 -6.89 -18.66 10.54
C ILE A 277 -5.97 -19.54 9.68
N PHE A 278 -5.22 -20.45 10.29
CA PHE A 278 -4.27 -21.29 9.57
C PHE A 278 -5.00 -22.32 8.70
N SER A 279 -6.16 -22.81 9.14
CA SER A 279 -7.02 -23.67 8.31
C SER A 279 -7.60 -22.93 7.09
N ILE A 280 -7.89 -21.63 7.21
CA ILE A 280 -8.40 -20.81 6.10
C ILE A 280 -7.28 -20.52 5.09
N LEU A 281 -6.09 -20.15 5.58
CA LEU A 281 -4.92 -19.85 4.75
C LEU A 281 -4.34 -21.10 4.07
N GLY A 282 -4.44 -22.27 4.72
CA GLY A 282 -3.83 -23.50 4.23
C GLY A 282 -2.33 -23.32 4.05
N ALA A 283 -1.83 -23.51 2.82
CA ALA A 283 -0.41 -23.36 2.50
C ALA A 283 0.09 -21.92 2.66
N ASP A 284 -0.77 -20.91 2.47
CA ASP A 284 -0.41 -19.49 2.62
C ASP A 284 -0.20 -19.07 4.09
N ALA A 285 -0.43 -19.97 5.06
CA ALA A 285 -0.08 -19.73 6.46
C ALA A 285 1.45 -19.54 6.61
N ASP A 286 2.23 -20.31 5.86
CA ASP A 286 3.68 -20.14 5.74
C ASP A 286 3.99 -18.87 4.90
N PRO A 287 4.70 -17.87 5.47
CA PRO A 287 4.99 -16.63 4.76
C PRO A 287 5.72 -16.82 3.44
N GLN A 288 6.67 -17.76 3.38
CA GLN A 288 7.47 -17.99 2.17
C GLN A 288 6.62 -18.62 1.06
N THR A 289 5.78 -19.59 1.42
CA THR A 289 4.81 -20.20 0.50
C THR A 289 3.82 -19.17 -0.02
N ASN A 290 3.32 -18.26 0.83
CA ASN A 290 2.46 -17.16 0.40
C ASN A 290 3.13 -16.24 -0.63
N LEU A 291 4.42 -15.92 -0.45
CA LEU A 291 5.15 -15.11 -1.42
C LEU A 291 5.30 -15.81 -2.78
N TYR A 292 5.60 -17.12 -2.80
CA TYR A 292 5.66 -17.88 -4.04
C TYR A 292 4.30 -17.97 -4.75
N ASN A 293 3.22 -18.20 -4.00
CA ASN A 293 1.87 -18.22 -4.54
C ASN A 293 1.46 -16.84 -5.09
N THR A 294 1.79 -15.77 -4.36
CA THR A 294 1.57 -14.38 -4.79
C THR A 294 2.31 -14.10 -6.10
N LEU A 295 3.59 -14.46 -6.18
CA LEU A 295 4.38 -14.28 -7.41
C LEU A 295 3.74 -15.03 -8.58
N SER A 296 3.37 -16.30 -8.39
CA SER A 296 2.72 -17.10 -9.43
C SER A 296 1.39 -16.49 -9.88
N GLN A 297 0.59 -15.95 -8.96
CA GLN A 297 -0.68 -15.28 -9.27
C GLN A 297 -0.42 -14.00 -10.09
N THR A 298 0.51 -13.15 -9.66
CA THR A 298 0.86 -11.91 -10.36
C THR A 298 1.43 -12.19 -11.75
N GLU A 299 2.30 -13.17 -11.91
CA GLU A 299 2.88 -13.52 -13.22
C GLU A 299 1.83 -14.08 -14.19
N ALA A 300 0.82 -14.80 -13.70
CA ALA A 300 -0.25 -15.33 -14.51
C ALA A 300 -1.18 -14.24 -15.09
N GLU A 301 -1.35 -13.10 -14.39
CA GLU A 301 -2.20 -12.00 -14.87
C GLU A 301 -1.47 -11.02 -15.80
N ILE A 302 -0.15 -10.83 -15.66
CA ILE A 302 0.62 -9.85 -16.47
C ILE A 302 0.30 -9.88 -17.98
N PRO A 303 0.21 -11.03 -18.66
CA PRO A 303 -0.06 -11.07 -20.11
C PRO A 303 -1.42 -10.52 -20.53
N THR A 304 -2.38 -10.36 -19.61
CA THR A 304 -3.74 -9.88 -19.90
C THR A 304 -3.93 -8.41 -19.56
N LEU A 305 -2.95 -7.77 -18.92
CA LEU A 305 -3.06 -6.42 -18.39
C LEU A 305 -2.40 -5.38 -19.31
N THR A 306 -2.92 -4.16 -19.27
CA THR A 306 -2.38 -3.00 -19.99
C THR A 306 -2.49 -1.74 -19.12
N GLY A 307 -1.81 -0.65 -19.52
CA GLY A 307 -1.94 0.65 -18.85
C GLY A 307 -1.58 0.61 -17.36
N ARG A 308 -2.36 1.33 -16.54
CA ARG A 308 -2.17 1.39 -15.07
C ARG A 308 -2.20 0.00 -14.42
N ASP A 309 -3.04 -0.91 -14.89
CA ASP A 309 -3.16 -2.24 -14.28
C ASP A 309 -1.89 -3.08 -14.50
N LEU A 310 -1.29 -2.97 -15.70
CA LEU A 310 0.01 -3.59 -15.98
C LEU A 310 1.13 -2.96 -15.16
N PHE A 311 1.10 -1.63 -14.96
CA PHE A 311 2.04 -0.94 -14.06
C PHE A 311 2.01 -1.54 -12.67
N PHE A 312 0.83 -1.69 -12.06
CA PHE A 312 0.72 -2.25 -10.72
C PHE A 312 1.08 -3.74 -10.68
N ALA A 313 0.78 -4.53 -11.71
CA ALA A 313 1.20 -5.93 -11.76
C ALA A 313 2.75 -6.06 -11.80
N LEU A 314 3.43 -5.22 -12.57
CA LEU A 314 4.91 -5.17 -12.56
C LEU A 314 5.44 -4.70 -11.20
N PHE A 315 4.85 -3.65 -10.63
CA PHE A 315 5.24 -3.14 -9.32
C PHE A 315 5.08 -4.21 -8.22
N ASN A 316 3.97 -4.95 -8.23
CA ASN A 316 3.69 -6.06 -7.32
C ASN A 316 4.66 -7.23 -7.49
N LYS A 317 5.01 -7.55 -8.74
CA LYS A 317 6.04 -8.55 -9.04
C LYS A 317 7.38 -8.10 -8.46
N GLY A 318 7.79 -6.86 -8.68
CA GLY A 318 9.01 -6.28 -8.12
C GLY A 318 9.06 -6.39 -6.60
N ALA A 319 7.98 -5.98 -5.92
CA ALA A 319 7.85 -6.08 -4.46
C ALA A 319 7.94 -7.53 -3.95
N THR A 320 7.22 -8.46 -4.59
CA THR A 320 7.22 -9.87 -4.19
C THR A 320 8.58 -10.52 -4.41
N LEU A 321 9.27 -10.20 -5.51
CA LEU A 321 10.64 -10.65 -5.77
C LEU A 321 11.62 -10.14 -4.70
N TYR A 322 11.47 -8.88 -4.26
CA TYR A 322 12.30 -8.33 -3.18
C TYR A 322 12.14 -9.14 -1.89
N HIS A 323 10.89 -9.44 -1.48
CA HIS A 323 10.62 -10.25 -0.29
C HIS A 323 11.04 -11.71 -0.41
N LEU A 324 11.22 -12.23 -1.64
CA LEU A 324 11.81 -13.54 -1.93
C LEU A 324 13.35 -13.52 -2.01
N ASP A 325 13.99 -12.42 -1.62
CA ASP A 325 15.45 -12.19 -1.69
C ASP A 325 16.02 -12.22 -3.13
N GLN A 326 15.17 -12.00 -4.15
CA GLN A 326 15.56 -11.90 -5.56
C GLN A 326 15.79 -10.44 -5.97
N LYS A 327 16.73 -9.79 -5.30
CA LYS A 327 16.94 -8.33 -5.32
C LYS A 327 17.27 -7.75 -6.69
N ASP A 328 18.15 -8.42 -7.47
CA ASP A 328 18.48 -7.97 -8.83
C ASP A 328 17.28 -8.04 -9.76
N ALA A 329 16.52 -9.15 -9.72
CA ALA A 329 15.30 -9.31 -10.51
C ALA A 329 14.21 -8.32 -10.10
N SER A 330 14.11 -8.02 -8.81
CA SER A 330 13.23 -7.01 -8.26
C SER A 330 13.55 -5.61 -8.82
N ALA A 331 14.81 -5.17 -8.72
CA ALA A 331 15.25 -3.87 -9.24
C ALA A 331 14.95 -3.72 -10.75
N LEU A 332 15.27 -4.75 -11.55
CA LEU A 332 14.96 -4.75 -12.98
C LEU A 332 13.45 -4.70 -13.27
N THR A 333 12.64 -5.34 -12.44
CA THR A 333 11.17 -5.30 -12.58
C THR A 333 10.61 -3.91 -12.23
N PHE A 334 11.19 -3.23 -11.24
CA PHE A 334 10.84 -1.83 -10.96
C PHE A 334 11.24 -0.89 -12.08
N ASP A 335 12.40 -1.08 -12.73
CA ASP A 335 12.76 -0.32 -13.93
C ASP A 335 11.68 -0.48 -15.01
N GLN A 336 11.22 -1.70 -15.27
CA GLN A 336 10.13 -1.96 -16.24
C GLN A 336 8.83 -1.25 -15.86
N ALA A 337 8.46 -1.27 -14.57
CA ALA A 337 7.28 -0.57 -14.07
C ALA A 337 7.41 0.95 -14.31
N PHE A 338 8.53 1.57 -13.97
CA PHE A 338 8.72 3.01 -14.16
C PHE A 338 8.88 3.43 -15.62
N THR A 339 9.48 2.59 -16.48
CA THR A 339 9.44 2.81 -17.93
C THR A 339 8.00 2.82 -18.45
N LEU A 340 7.15 1.88 -18.00
CA LEU A 340 5.75 1.86 -18.37
C LEU A 340 5.01 3.10 -17.82
N TYR A 341 5.27 3.49 -16.57
CA TYR A 341 4.71 4.68 -15.94
C TYR A 341 4.86 5.93 -16.81
N ASP A 342 6.04 6.15 -17.39
CA ASP A 342 6.30 7.32 -18.25
C ASP A 342 5.49 7.31 -19.56
N THR A 343 4.97 6.16 -19.97
CA THR A 343 4.09 6.04 -21.16
C THR A 343 2.60 6.23 -20.84
N LEU A 344 2.20 6.17 -19.56
CA LEU A 344 0.81 6.33 -19.15
C LEU A 344 0.33 7.77 -19.38
N THR A 345 -0.96 7.91 -19.67
CA THR A 345 -1.60 9.23 -19.73
C THR A 345 -1.66 9.89 -18.34
N GLU A 346 -1.80 11.21 -18.29
CA GLU A 346 -1.87 11.97 -17.02
C GLU A 346 -2.93 11.40 -16.06
N ASP A 347 -4.12 11.07 -16.59
CA ASP A 347 -5.22 10.48 -15.80
C ASP A 347 -4.93 9.05 -15.32
N GLU A 348 -4.02 8.33 -15.98
CA GLU A 348 -3.61 6.96 -15.64
C GLU A 348 -2.40 6.90 -14.72
N ARG A 349 -1.58 7.94 -14.59
CA ARG A 349 -0.36 7.90 -13.78
C ARG A 349 -0.65 7.83 -12.27
N PRO A 350 -0.27 6.74 -11.57
CA PRO A 350 -0.42 6.63 -10.12
C PRO A 350 0.77 7.30 -9.41
N TRP A 351 0.93 8.61 -9.57
CA TRP A 351 2.11 9.34 -9.08
C TRP A 351 2.32 9.28 -7.55
N ARG A 352 1.27 8.94 -6.79
CA ARG A 352 1.34 8.70 -5.33
C ARG A 352 1.78 7.29 -4.95
N VAL A 353 2.14 6.40 -5.89
CA VAL A 353 2.48 5.00 -5.58
C VAL A 353 3.56 4.88 -4.49
N LEU A 354 4.59 5.73 -4.53
CA LEU A 354 5.69 5.75 -3.56
C LEU A 354 5.35 6.41 -2.22
N TRP A 355 4.12 6.90 -2.06
CA TRP A 355 3.61 7.33 -0.75
C TRP A 355 3.23 6.12 0.10
N TYR A 356 2.82 5.03 -0.55
CA TYR A 356 2.27 3.85 0.10
C TYR A 356 3.17 2.61 -0.04
N ARG A 357 4.18 2.68 -0.92
CA ARG A 357 5.00 1.53 -1.31
C ARG A 357 6.47 1.93 -1.39
N VAL A 358 7.32 1.19 -0.68
CA VAL A 358 8.75 1.54 -0.48
C VAL A 358 9.71 0.52 -1.09
N GLU A 359 9.19 -0.57 -1.62
CA GLU A 359 9.95 -1.73 -2.08
C GLU A 359 10.90 -1.39 -3.23
N ALA A 360 10.56 -0.37 -4.03
CA ALA A 360 11.45 0.14 -5.08
C ALA A 360 12.72 0.81 -4.49
N TYR A 361 12.58 1.59 -3.41
CA TYR A 361 13.73 2.18 -2.71
C TYR A 361 14.63 1.08 -2.14
N GLN A 362 14.00 0.08 -1.51
CA GLN A 362 14.68 -1.07 -0.92
C GLN A 362 15.48 -1.86 -1.97
N ALA A 363 14.85 -2.22 -3.08
CA ALA A 363 15.48 -2.99 -4.14
C ALA A 363 16.66 -2.23 -4.78
N TYR A 364 16.51 -0.94 -5.05
CA TYR A 364 17.61 -0.13 -5.58
C TYR A 364 18.74 0.05 -4.57
N TYR A 365 18.43 0.26 -3.29
CA TYR A 365 19.45 0.38 -2.25
C TYR A 365 20.28 -0.92 -2.13
N ASP A 366 19.60 -2.06 -2.02
CA ASP A 366 20.24 -3.36 -1.80
C ASP A 366 21.03 -3.87 -3.01
N THR A 367 20.74 -3.37 -4.22
CA THR A 367 21.49 -3.64 -5.44
C THR A 367 22.60 -2.61 -5.71
N GLY A 368 22.87 -1.72 -4.75
CA GLY A 368 23.94 -0.71 -4.84
C GLY A 368 23.60 0.51 -5.70
N ARG A 369 22.35 0.65 -6.15
CA ARG A 369 21.86 1.77 -6.98
C ARG A 369 21.47 2.98 -6.11
N TYR A 370 22.37 3.44 -5.26
CA TYR A 370 22.10 4.50 -4.28
C TYR A 370 21.69 5.84 -4.93
N GLN A 371 22.28 6.18 -6.08
CA GLN A 371 21.90 7.39 -6.80
C GLN A 371 20.47 7.31 -7.34
N ASP A 372 20.01 6.12 -7.72
CA ASP A 372 18.65 5.91 -8.20
C ASP A 372 17.63 6.03 -7.05
N VAL A 373 17.98 5.57 -5.84
CA VAL A 373 17.19 5.85 -4.63
C VAL A 373 17.05 7.36 -4.40
N ILE A 374 18.15 8.11 -4.50
CA ILE A 374 18.13 9.58 -4.33
C ILE A 374 17.27 10.25 -5.41
N ASN A 375 17.42 9.85 -6.67
CA ASN A 375 16.65 10.40 -7.79
C ASN A 375 15.15 10.14 -7.61
N LEU A 376 14.79 8.89 -7.29
CA LEU A 376 13.41 8.47 -7.07
C LEU A 376 12.77 9.21 -5.88
N ALA A 377 13.52 9.34 -4.78
CA ALA A 377 13.05 10.07 -3.61
C ALA A 377 12.91 11.57 -3.89
N ASN A 378 13.83 12.17 -4.63
CA ASN A 378 13.73 13.58 -5.04
C ASN A 378 12.50 13.82 -5.93
N ALA A 379 12.24 12.94 -6.91
CA ALA A 379 11.05 13.01 -7.76
C ALA A 379 9.78 12.92 -6.90
N THR A 380 9.71 11.94 -6.00
CA THR A 380 8.57 11.75 -5.09
C THR A 380 8.32 12.96 -4.21
N LEU A 381 9.36 13.48 -3.56
CA LEU A 381 9.25 14.62 -2.65
C LEU A 381 8.96 15.93 -3.39
N SER A 382 9.31 16.06 -4.67
CA SER A 382 8.98 17.24 -5.48
C SER A 382 7.48 17.38 -5.76
N MET A 383 6.74 16.27 -5.69
CA MET A 383 5.29 16.22 -5.91
C MET A 383 4.49 16.52 -4.63
N LEU A 384 5.15 16.78 -3.51
CA LEU A 384 4.49 17.07 -2.24
C LEU A 384 4.47 18.57 -1.95
N SER A 385 3.32 19.06 -1.48
CA SER A 385 3.22 20.41 -0.91
C SER A 385 3.83 20.51 0.50
N LYS A 386 4.08 19.38 1.17
CA LYS A 386 4.65 19.26 2.52
C LYS A 386 5.56 18.03 2.65
N ARG A 387 6.47 18.02 3.63
CA ARG A 387 7.37 16.89 3.88
C ARG A 387 6.65 15.79 4.65
N GLY A 388 5.79 15.02 3.99
CA GLY A 388 4.86 14.09 4.65
C GLY A 388 5.10 12.61 4.42
N LEU A 389 6.30 12.20 4.01
CA LEU A 389 6.65 10.80 3.70
C LEU A 389 7.96 10.41 4.41
N GLU A 390 7.86 9.95 5.65
CA GLU A 390 8.99 9.58 6.49
C GLU A 390 9.84 8.47 5.88
N GLU A 391 9.24 7.48 5.21
CA GLU A 391 10.00 6.40 4.57
C GLU A 391 10.79 6.90 3.38
N THR A 392 10.23 7.83 2.60
CA THR A 392 10.97 8.43 1.48
C THR A 392 12.17 9.22 1.98
N HIS A 393 12.01 9.97 3.08
CA HIS A 393 13.13 10.64 3.74
C HIS A 393 14.15 9.64 4.28
N TYR A 394 13.72 8.60 5.00
CA TYR A 394 14.59 7.55 5.52
C TYR A 394 15.43 6.90 4.42
N TRP A 395 14.82 6.44 3.33
CA TRP A 395 15.53 5.77 2.23
C TRP A 395 16.49 6.70 1.49
N ARG A 396 16.12 7.97 1.29
CA ARG A 396 17.05 8.96 0.72
C ARG A 396 18.24 9.22 1.65
N GLY A 397 17.99 9.30 2.96
CA GLY A 397 19.02 9.42 3.98
C GLY A 397 19.99 8.24 3.97
N MET A 398 19.48 7.00 3.89
CA MET A 398 20.27 5.77 3.76
C MET A 398 21.19 5.84 2.54
N ALA A 399 20.68 6.27 1.39
CA ALA A 399 21.48 6.39 0.18
C ALA A 399 22.56 7.50 0.29
N TYR A 400 22.23 8.67 0.85
CA TYR A 400 23.22 9.72 1.09
C TYR A 400 24.33 9.27 2.05
N GLU A 401 23.98 8.58 3.12
CA GLU A 401 24.93 8.05 4.08
C GLU A 401 25.91 7.09 3.42
N THR A 402 25.41 6.14 2.63
CA THR A 402 26.26 5.17 1.92
C THR A 402 27.21 5.85 0.92
N LEU A 403 26.78 6.94 0.30
CA LEU A 403 27.61 7.75 -0.59
C LEU A 403 28.55 8.72 0.15
N GLY A 404 28.52 8.75 1.48
CA GLY A 404 29.39 9.56 2.33
C GLY A 404 28.90 10.98 2.61
N ASP A 405 27.70 11.36 2.16
CA ASP A 405 27.09 12.67 2.45
C ASP A 405 26.31 12.63 3.77
N LYS A 406 27.07 12.54 4.88
CA LYS A 406 26.50 12.45 6.25
C LYS A 406 25.61 13.65 6.60
N GLU A 407 25.88 14.84 6.06
CA GLU A 407 25.10 16.05 6.36
C GLU A 407 23.69 15.93 5.79
N LYS A 408 23.56 15.55 4.51
CA LYS A 408 22.24 15.31 3.91
C LYS A 408 21.52 14.11 4.53
N ALA A 409 22.26 13.05 4.85
CA ALA A 409 21.69 11.90 5.55
C ALA A 409 21.07 12.29 6.90
N ALA A 410 21.82 13.02 7.73
CA ALA A 410 21.35 13.49 9.03
C ALA A 410 20.10 14.38 8.89
N PHE A 411 20.06 15.24 7.89
CA PHE A 411 18.89 16.09 7.62
C PHE A 411 17.64 15.26 7.27
N ASP A 412 17.79 14.24 6.41
CA ASP A 412 16.68 13.38 6.02
C ASP A 412 16.19 12.49 7.18
N TYR A 413 17.10 11.90 7.95
CA TYR A 413 16.72 11.12 9.13
C TYR A 413 16.04 11.97 10.22
N ASP A 414 16.47 13.22 10.42
CA ASP A 414 15.84 14.15 11.36
C ASP A 414 14.38 14.44 10.97
N ILE A 415 14.10 14.59 9.66
CA ILE A 415 12.73 14.73 9.15
C ILE A 415 11.93 13.45 9.41
N ALA A 416 12.47 12.27 9.08
CA ALA A 416 11.78 11.00 9.29
C ALA A 416 11.42 10.78 10.77
N VAL A 417 12.34 11.07 11.70
CA VAL A 417 12.09 11.00 13.15
C VAL A 417 11.08 12.06 13.62
N THR A 418 11.07 13.24 13.00
CA THR A 418 10.10 14.30 13.33
C THR A 418 8.68 13.94 12.89
N LEU A 419 8.53 13.28 11.74
CA LEU A 419 7.26 12.78 11.25
C LEU A 419 6.78 11.60 12.09
N ARG A 420 7.67 10.63 12.33
CA ARG A 420 7.38 9.45 13.13
C ARG A 420 8.42 9.28 14.24
N PRO A 421 8.15 9.83 15.44
CA PRO A 421 9.05 9.69 16.60
C PRO A 421 9.25 8.24 17.07
N THR A 422 8.41 7.29 16.62
CA THR A 422 8.54 5.86 16.92
C THR A 422 9.33 5.08 15.85
N TYR A 423 9.88 5.75 14.82
CA TYR A 423 10.63 5.12 13.75
C TYR A 423 12.05 4.76 14.22
N VAL A 424 12.19 3.57 14.82
CA VAL A 424 13.42 3.11 15.49
C VAL A 424 14.63 3.10 14.55
N GLU A 425 14.46 2.62 13.32
CA GLU A 425 15.51 2.53 12.31
C GLU A 425 16.04 3.92 11.94
N ALA A 426 15.14 4.90 11.77
CA ALA A 426 15.52 6.29 11.50
C ALA A 426 16.24 6.94 12.69
N GLN A 427 15.82 6.65 13.93
CA GLN A 427 16.51 7.13 15.13
C GLN A 427 17.94 6.60 15.23
N GLN A 428 18.12 5.30 14.99
CA GLN A 428 19.43 4.66 15.00
C GLN A 428 20.32 5.20 13.89
N ALA A 429 19.76 5.42 12.70
CA ALA A 429 20.48 6.01 11.57
C ALA A 429 20.91 7.46 11.85
N LEU A 430 20.02 8.27 12.42
CA LEU A 430 20.32 9.64 12.84
C LEU A 430 21.44 9.71 13.88
N ALA A 431 21.43 8.83 14.87
CA ALA A 431 22.49 8.75 15.87
C ALA A 431 23.84 8.41 15.22
N ARG A 432 23.87 7.39 14.37
CA ARG A 432 25.07 6.89 13.69
C ARG A 432 25.75 7.93 12.80
N VAL A 433 25.00 8.79 12.11
CA VAL A 433 25.61 9.83 11.24
C VAL A 433 26.02 11.09 11.98
N LYS A 434 25.53 11.29 13.21
CA LYS A 434 25.92 12.40 14.10
C LYS A 434 27.18 12.10 14.92
N GLU A 435 27.58 10.83 14.99
CA GLU A 435 28.90 10.37 15.47
C GLU A 435 30.00 10.56 14.41
#